data_AF-A0A068VA03-F1
#
_entry.id   AF-A0A068VA03-F1
#
_cell.length_a   1.000
_cell.length_b   1.000
_cell.length_c   1.000
_cell.angle_alpha   90.00
_cell.angle_beta   90.00
_cell.angle_gamma   90.00
#
_symmetry.space_group_name_H-M   'P 1'
#
loop_
_entity.id
_entity.type
_entity.pdbx_description
1 polymer ?
#
loop_
_entity_poly.entity_id
_entity_poly.type
_entity_poly.pdbx_seq_one_letter_code
_entity_poly.pdbx_strand_id
1 'polypeptide(L)'
;MDSERELQHKLIDAGVKLLVPISSTDDLLASLDKLEGLLSVLGQDPFSSIRDALLPSMKALISDRLFRHPTTEVRISVMSCISEVLRITAPHQPYEDEKMKEVFQLTLAAFEKLSLLSGRCYSKALHILEIAAMFRCCVILLDLGCNAFVTEIFELFLSTIKFNHPHAVFSNMAEIMTCLIDASDEISLDLLRPLLNSVKKENQITSPASSWLGEKVLKNCSTKVKPYLMNALKSMSLDINDYADIVALLCRDMPAGANVVRHFSFIQLDLFFLAKGR
;
A
#
# COMPACT_ATOMS: atom_id res chain seq x y z
N MET A 1 27.47 2.71 -20.50
CA MET A 1 27.22 1.57 -21.41
C MET A 1 27.60 0.23 -20.78
N ASP A 2 28.82 0.05 -20.28
CA ASP A 2 29.23 -1.26 -19.74
C ASP A 2 28.50 -1.66 -18.45
N SER A 3 28.32 -0.71 -17.52
CA SER A 3 27.56 -0.94 -16.28
C SER A 3 26.07 -1.26 -16.52
N GLU A 4 25.46 -0.70 -17.57
CA GLU A 4 24.06 -0.93 -17.89
C GLU A 4 23.86 -2.31 -18.53
N ARG A 5 24.74 -2.72 -19.44
CA ARG A 5 24.74 -4.07 -20.01
C ARG A 5 25.01 -5.13 -18.95
N GLU A 6 25.90 -4.85 -18.01
CA GLU A 6 26.18 -5.75 -16.89
C GLU A 6 24.94 -5.93 -16.01
N LEU A 7 24.23 -4.84 -15.70
CA LEU A 7 22.97 -4.89 -14.95
C LEU A 7 21.88 -5.68 -15.69
N GLN A 8 21.72 -5.46 -17.00
CA GLN A 8 20.79 -6.22 -17.84
C GLN A 8 21.09 -7.73 -17.77
N HIS A 9 22.35 -8.13 -17.95
CA HIS A 9 22.74 -9.54 -17.85
C HIS A 9 22.46 -10.13 -16.46
N LYS A 10 22.75 -9.39 -15.39
CA LYS A 10 22.47 -9.83 -14.01
C LYS A 10 20.97 -10.01 -13.76
N LEU A 11 20.12 -9.10 -14.27
CA LEU A 11 18.67 -9.20 -14.17
C LEU A 11 18.13 -10.42 -14.91
N ILE A 12 18.58 -10.64 -16.14
CA ILE A 12 18.19 -11.80 -16.95
C ILE A 12 18.60 -13.10 -16.24
N ASP A 13 19.84 -13.21 -15.79
CA ASP A 13 20.36 -14.38 -15.07
C ASP A 13 19.54 -14.67 -13.80
N ALA A 14 19.29 -13.64 -12.98
CA ALA A 14 18.50 -13.79 -11.76
C ALA A 14 17.06 -14.24 -12.05
N GLY A 15 16.40 -13.64 -13.04
CA GLY A 15 15.04 -13.99 -13.44
C GLY A 15 14.94 -15.39 -14.03
N VAL A 16 15.85 -15.77 -14.93
CA VAL A 16 15.90 -17.11 -15.54
C VAL A 16 16.16 -18.19 -14.49
N LYS A 17 17.07 -17.93 -13.53
CA LYS A 17 17.31 -18.86 -12.42
C LYS A 17 16.04 -19.15 -11.62
N LEU A 18 15.20 -18.14 -11.40
CA LEU A 18 13.93 -18.28 -10.69
C LEU A 18 12.81 -18.95 -11.50
N LEU A 19 12.97 -19.14 -12.82
CA LEU A 19 12.04 -19.91 -13.64
C LEU A 19 12.20 -21.42 -13.43
N VAL A 20 13.39 -21.88 -13.06
CA VAL A 20 13.68 -23.29 -12.78
C VAL A 20 13.44 -23.62 -11.29
N PRO A 21 12.97 -24.83 -10.92
CA PRO A 21 12.81 -25.20 -9.51
C PRO A 21 14.15 -25.14 -8.76
N ILE A 22 14.16 -24.45 -7.62
CA ILE A 22 15.28 -24.44 -6.68
C ILE A 22 14.87 -25.31 -5.48
N SER A 23 15.62 -26.36 -5.20
CA SER A 23 15.25 -27.40 -4.22
C SER A 23 15.38 -26.94 -2.77
N SER A 24 16.35 -26.08 -2.47
CA SER A 24 16.57 -25.53 -1.13
C SER A 24 15.80 -24.23 -0.93
N THR A 25 15.06 -24.14 0.18
CA THR A 25 14.39 -22.89 0.59
C THR A 25 15.41 -21.77 0.81
N ASP A 26 16.57 -22.07 1.38
CA ASP A 26 17.60 -21.07 1.65
C ASP A 26 18.23 -20.54 0.36
N ASP A 27 18.49 -21.42 -0.62
CA ASP A 27 19.01 -21.01 -1.93
C ASP A 27 17.98 -20.20 -2.72
N LEU A 28 16.69 -20.53 -2.55
CA LEU A 28 15.59 -19.77 -3.15
C LEU A 28 15.50 -18.38 -2.51
N LEU A 29 15.55 -18.27 -1.18
CA LEU A 29 15.55 -17.00 -0.47
C LEU A 29 16.77 -16.14 -0.86
N ALA A 30 17.96 -16.73 -0.94
CA ALA A 30 19.16 -16.02 -1.39
C ALA A 30 19.04 -15.53 -2.85
N SER A 31 18.37 -16.31 -3.71
CA SER A 31 18.11 -15.91 -5.10
C SER A 31 17.08 -14.78 -5.20
N LEU A 32 16.06 -14.77 -4.35
CA LEU A 32 15.09 -13.68 -4.23
C LEU A 32 15.74 -12.42 -3.66
N ASP A 33 16.59 -12.52 -2.63
CA ASP A 33 17.35 -11.38 -2.09
C ASP A 33 18.27 -10.77 -3.15
N LYS A 34 18.95 -11.60 -3.95
CA LYS A 34 19.76 -11.14 -5.09
C LYS A 34 18.90 -10.38 -6.10
N LEU A 35 17.73 -10.91 -6.46
CA LEU A 35 16.82 -10.25 -7.39
C LEU A 35 16.35 -8.91 -6.82
N GLU A 36 15.86 -8.88 -5.59
CA GLU A 36 15.41 -7.65 -4.91
C GLU A 36 16.49 -6.56 -4.93
N GLY A 37 17.74 -6.92 -4.59
CA GLY A 37 18.86 -5.98 -4.62
C GLY A 37 19.18 -5.43 -6.02
N LEU A 38 18.91 -6.20 -7.08
CA LEU A 38 19.06 -5.72 -8.47
C LEU A 38 17.88 -4.83 -8.88
N LEU A 39 16.67 -5.12 -8.40
CA LEU A 39 15.48 -4.33 -8.72
C LEU A 39 15.49 -2.97 -8.00
N SER A 40 15.92 -2.92 -6.73
CA SER A 40 15.87 -1.70 -5.90
C SER A 40 16.74 -0.55 -6.41
N VAL A 41 17.76 -0.84 -7.21
CA VAL A 41 18.63 0.18 -7.82
C VAL A 41 18.09 0.73 -9.14
N LEU A 42 17.03 0.13 -9.70
CA LEU A 42 16.45 0.59 -10.97
C LEU A 42 15.56 1.81 -10.75
N GLY A 43 15.62 2.77 -11.67
CA GLY A 43 14.65 3.87 -11.73
C GLY A 43 13.28 3.41 -12.21
N GLN A 44 12.28 4.30 -12.07
CA GLN A 44 10.97 4.10 -12.69
C GLN A 44 11.06 4.30 -14.21
N ASP A 45 10.18 3.62 -14.95
CA ASP A 45 10.05 3.67 -16.41
C ASP A 45 11.39 3.54 -17.16
N PRO A 46 12.11 2.41 -16.98
CA PRO A 46 13.42 2.25 -17.59
C PRO A 46 13.33 2.05 -19.12
N PHE A 47 14.48 2.23 -19.79
CA PHE A 47 14.65 1.97 -21.22
C PHE A 47 14.23 0.54 -21.61
N SER A 48 13.85 0.36 -22.88
CA SER A 48 13.30 -0.90 -23.40
C SER A 48 14.18 -2.12 -23.11
N SER A 49 15.50 -1.99 -23.21
CA SER A 49 16.46 -3.06 -22.92
C SER A 49 16.38 -3.57 -21.48
N ILE A 50 16.23 -2.67 -20.50
CA ILE A 50 16.05 -3.03 -19.09
C ILE A 50 14.65 -3.62 -18.88
N ARG A 51 13.62 -3.04 -19.53
CA ARG A 51 12.26 -3.57 -19.47
C ARG A 51 12.19 -5.02 -19.96
N ASP A 52 12.85 -5.33 -21.07
CA ASP A 52 12.95 -6.68 -21.63
C ASP A 52 13.71 -7.61 -20.67
N ALA A 53 14.77 -7.10 -20.01
CA ALA A 53 15.54 -7.83 -19.01
C ALA A 53 14.73 -8.17 -17.74
N LEU A 54 13.64 -7.47 -17.46
CA LEU A 54 12.74 -7.75 -16.32
C LEU A 54 11.75 -8.89 -16.60
N LEU A 55 11.43 -9.16 -17.87
CA LEU A 55 10.39 -10.13 -18.24
C LEU A 55 10.57 -11.52 -17.61
N PRO A 56 11.78 -12.12 -17.56
CA PRO A 56 11.96 -13.41 -16.90
C PRO A 56 11.60 -13.37 -15.40
N SER A 57 12.00 -12.30 -14.71
CA SER A 57 11.72 -12.09 -13.28
C SER A 57 10.22 -11.89 -13.05
N MET A 58 9.57 -11.01 -13.82
CA MET A 58 8.13 -10.78 -13.74
C MET A 58 7.34 -12.07 -13.91
N LYS A 59 7.70 -12.88 -14.92
CA LYS A 59 7.07 -14.18 -15.16
C LYS A 59 7.31 -15.18 -14.02
N ALA A 60 8.52 -15.23 -13.47
CA ALA A 60 8.85 -16.12 -12.37
C ALA A 60 8.06 -15.78 -11.09
N LEU A 61 8.02 -14.49 -10.73
CA LEU A 61 7.44 -14.00 -9.47
C LEU A 61 5.94 -14.32 -9.34
N ILE A 62 5.19 -14.32 -10.44
CA ILE A 62 3.75 -14.66 -10.44
C ILE A 62 3.46 -16.15 -10.69
N SER A 63 4.49 -16.99 -10.85
CA SER A 63 4.29 -18.43 -11.00
C SER A 63 3.75 -19.04 -9.71
N ASP A 64 2.82 -20.00 -9.79
CA ASP A 64 2.22 -20.64 -8.62
C ASP A 64 3.26 -21.22 -7.65
N ARG A 65 4.38 -21.73 -8.19
CA ARG A 65 5.49 -22.27 -7.40
C ARG A 65 6.07 -21.25 -6.43
N LEU A 66 6.22 -19.99 -6.85
CA LEU A 66 6.79 -18.93 -6.02
C LEU A 66 5.70 -18.15 -5.29
N PHE A 67 4.68 -17.72 -6.02
CA PHE A 67 3.62 -16.87 -5.51
C PHE A 67 2.77 -17.56 -4.43
N ARG A 68 2.50 -18.86 -4.61
CA ARG A 68 1.72 -19.69 -3.68
C ARG A 68 2.59 -20.70 -2.94
N HIS A 69 3.89 -20.42 -2.81
CA HIS A 69 4.83 -21.29 -2.13
C HIS A 69 4.37 -21.58 -0.68
N PRO A 70 4.50 -22.82 -0.16
CA PRO A 70 4.01 -23.17 1.19
C PRO A 70 4.70 -22.36 2.32
N THR A 71 5.99 -22.05 2.16
CA THR A 71 6.75 -21.25 3.12
C THR A 71 6.38 -19.77 3.05
N THR A 72 5.86 -19.21 4.14
CA THR A 72 5.48 -17.79 4.25
C THR A 72 6.65 -16.86 3.95
N GLU A 73 7.85 -17.15 4.45
CA GLU A 73 9.04 -16.33 4.24
C GLU A 73 9.42 -16.19 2.76
N VAL A 74 9.20 -17.24 1.96
CA VAL A 74 9.36 -17.20 0.50
C VAL A 74 8.30 -16.29 -0.12
N ARG A 75 7.02 -16.45 0.25
CA ARG A 75 5.94 -15.61 -0.30
C ARG A 75 6.15 -14.12 0.01
N ILE A 76 6.58 -13.77 1.22
CA ILE A 76 6.86 -12.37 1.58
C ILE A 76 8.09 -11.83 0.82
N SER A 77 9.13 -12.64 0.61
CA SER A 77 10.27 -12.25 -0.23
C SER A 77 9.89 -12.08 -1.71
N VAL A 78 9.00 -12.93 -2.23
CA VAL A 78 8.41 -12.77 -3.57
C VAL A 78 7.62 -11.46 -3.66
N MET A 79 6.78 -11.15 -2.67
CA MET A 79 6.03 -9.90 -2.62
C MET A 79 6.95 -8.67 -2.60
N SER A 80 8.05 -8.74 -1.86
CA SER A 80 9.08 -7.70 -1.82
C SER A 80 9.68 -7.41 -3.22
N CYS A 81 9.99 -8.46 -3.98
CA CYS A 81 10.40 -8.32 -5.38
C CYS A 81 9.28 -7.75 -6.27
N ILE A 82 8.03 -8.16 -6.04
CA ILE A 82 6.86 -7.65 -6.79
C ILE A 82 6.61 -6.16 -6.49
N SER A 83 6.79 -5.69 -5.24
CA SER A 83 6.66 -4.27 -4.93
C SER A 83 7.69 -3.43 -5.68
N GLU A 84 8.91 -3.95 -5.82
CA GLU A 84 9.93 -3.31 -6.65
C GLU A 84 9.54 -3.30 -8.15
N VAL A 85 8.97 -4.39 -8.68
CA VAL A 85 8.42 -4.40 -10.04
C VAL A 85 7.32 -3.35 -10.21
N LEU A 86 6.37 -3.26 -9.27
CA LEU A 86 5.31 -2.24 -9.29
C LEU A 86 5.88 -0.82 -9.33
N ARG A 87 6.91 -0.56 -8.52
CA ARG A 87 7.62 0.73 -8.50
C ARG A 87 8.28 1.03 -9.85
N ILE A 88 8.98 0.06 -10.43
CA ILE A 88 9.74 0.22 -11.67
C ILE A 88 8.80 0.44 -12.86
N THR A 89 7.69 -0.30 -12.95
CA THR A 89 6.79 -0.22 -14.10
C THR A 89 5.78 0.92 -14.00
N ALA A 90 5.62 1.54 -12.84
CA ALA A 90 4.73 2.69 -12.65
C ALA A 90 5.02 3.79 -13.71
N PRO A 91 3.97 4.43 -14.27
CA PRO A 91 2.56 4.31 -13.89
C PRO A 91 1.83 3.09 -14.50
N HIS A 92 2.52 2.23 -15.24
CA HIS A 92 1.92 1.08 -15.89
C HIS A 92 1.82 -0.13 -14.95
N GLN A 93 0.63 -0.73 -14.92
CA GLN A 93 0.38 -1.97 -14.20
C GLN A 93 1.22 -3.11 -14.78
N PRO A 94 1.99 -3.86 -13.96
CA PRO A 94 2.89 -4.90 -14.47
C PRO A 94 2.19 -6.21 -14.86
N TYR A 95 0.96 -6.44 -14.37
CA TYR A 95 0.21 -7.68 -14.55
C TYR A 95 -1.25 -7.37 -14.88
N GLU A 96 -2.00 -8.36 -15.36
CA GLU A 96 -3.45 -8.23 -15.58
C GLU A 96 -4.22 -8.06 -14.26
N ASP A 97 -5.40 -7.45 -14.34
CA ASP A 97 -6.24 -7.08 -13.19
C ASP A 97 -6.50 -8.22 -12.20
N GLU A 98 -6.82 -9.41 -12.69
CA GLU A 98 -7.06 -10.58 -11.84
C GLU A 98 -5.80 -11.00 -11.07
N LYS A 99 -4.62 -10.89 -11.70
CA LYS A 99 -3.36 -11.17 -11.01
C LYS A 99 -3.03 -10.07 -10.01
N MET A 100 -3.34 -8.82 -10.32
CA MET A 100 -3.15 -7.71 -9.38
C MET A 100 -3.99 -7.85 -8.11
N LYS A 101 -5.21 -8.37 -8.20
CA LYS A 101 -6.02 -8.71 -7.01
C LYS A 101 -5.30 -9.70 -6.10
N GLU A 102 -4.73 -10.76 -6.66
CA GLU A 102 -3.92 -11.72 -5.90
C GLU A 102 -2.67 -11.06 -5.28
N VAL A 103 -1.99 -10.17 -6.02
CA VAL A 103 -0.83 -9.42 -5.53
C VAL A 103 -1.20 -8.55 -4.32
N PHE A 104 -2.38 -7.92 -4.33
CA PHE A 104 -2.84 -7.13 -3.18
C PHE A 104 -3.24 -7.98 -1.97
N GLN A 105 -3.78 -9.18 -2.18
CA GLN A 105 -3.96 -10.15 -1.08
C GLN A 105 -2.62 -10.52 -0.44
N LEU A 106 -1.58 -10.74 -1.25
CA LEU A 106 -0.25 -11.02 -0.72
C LEU A 106 0.38 -9.78 -0.05
N THR A 107 0.05 -8.57 -0.52
CA THR A 107 0.45 -7.31 0.12
C THR A 107 -0.16 -7.17 1.52
N LEU A 108 -1.46 -7.48 1.68
CA LEU A 108 -2.11 -7.55 2.99
C LEU A 108 -1.41 -8.55 3.91
N ALA A 109 -1.14 -9.76 3.42
CA ALA A 109 -0.42 -10.79 4.17
C ALA A 109 1.01 -10.36 4.57
N ALA A 110 1.66 -9.49 3.77
CA ALA A 110 2.94 -8.88 4.10
C ALA A 110 2.80 -7.82 5.19
N PHE A 111 1.80 -6.94 5.10
CA PHE A 111 1.52 -5.94 6.11
C PHE A 111 1.21 -6.53 7.49
N GLU A 112 0.56 -7.70 7.57
CA GLU A 112 0.39 -8.43 8.83
C GLU A 112 1.73 -8.71 9.54
N LYS A 113 2.82 -8.88 8.79
CA LYS A 113 4.15 -9.21 9.34
C LYS A 113 4.81 -8.01 10.02
N LEU A 114 4.25 -6.81 9.88
CA LEU A 114 4.66 -5.65 10.68
C LEU A 114 4.48 -5.91 12.18
N SER A 115 3.49 -6.73 12.58
CA SER A 115 3.28 -7.12 13.98
C SER A 115 4.44 -7.90 14.62
N LEU A 116 5.35 -8.47 13.82
CA LEU A 116 6.48 -9.27 14.30
C LEU A 116 7.62 -8.42 14.89
N LEU A 117 7.75 -7.16 14.49
CA LEU A 117 8.76 -6.18 14.95
C LEU A 117 10.24 -6.57 14.73
N SER A 118 10.52 -7.76 14.21
CA SER A 118 11.86 -8.27 13.94
C SER A 118 11.83 -9.47 12.97
N GLY A 119 13.00 -9.87 12.47
CA GLY A 119 13.14 -11.02 11.56
C GLY A 119 12.96 -10.66 10.07
N ARG A 120 13.22 -11.64 9.19
CA ARG A 120 13.22 -11.41 7.74
C ARG A 120 11.87 -10.92 7.23
N CYS A 121 10.78 -11.60 7.61
CA CYS A 121 9.43 -11.23 7.17
C CYS A 121 9.07 -9.78 7.56
N TYR A 122 9.48 -9.34 8.76
CA TYR A 122 9.30 -7.95 9.19
C TYR A 122 10.12 -6.99 8.33
N SER A 123 11.41 -7.28 8.09
CA SER A 123 12.28 -6.46 7.25
C SER A 123 11.72 -6.27 5.84
N LYS A 124 11.25 -7.37 5.21
CA LYS A 124 10.60 -7.33 3.90
C LYS A 124 9.27 -6.56 3.95
N ALA A 125 8.48 -6.72 5.01
CA ALA A 125 7.24 -5.97 5.18
C ALA A 125 7.46 -4.46 5.34
N LEU A 126 8.54 -4.04 6.03
CA LEU A 126 8.93 -2.62 6.09
C LEU A 126 9.24 -2.05 4.71
N HIS A 127 10.00 -2.79 3.91
CA HIS A 127 10.36 -2.39 2.56
C HIS A 127 9.13 -2.30 1.64
N ILE A 128 8.24 -3.30 1.68
CA ILE A 128 6.97 -3.29 0.94
C ILE A 128 6.10 -2.08 1.36
N LEU A 129 6.01 -1.80 2.67
CA LEU A 129 5.27 -0.67 3.21
C LEU A 129 5.83 0.68 2.73
N GLU A 130 7.15 0.83 2.70
CA GLU A 130 7.83 2.02 2.20
C GLU A 130 7.55 2.26 0.72
N ILE A 131 7.68 1.22 -0.13
CA ILE A 131 7.36 1.33 -1.55
C ILE A 131 5.89 1.68 -1.76
N ALA A 132 4.98 0.98 -1.07
CA ALA A 132 3.55 1.21 -1.22
C ALA A 132 3.15 2.64 -0.84
N ALA A 133 3.78 3.22 0.18
CA ALA A 133 3.57 4.62 0.57
C ALA A 133 4.18 5.60 -0.43
N MET A 134 5.46 5.43 -0.77
CA MET A 134 6.21 6.37 -1.60
C MET A 134 5.70 6.42 -3.04
N PHE A 135 5.35 5.27 -3.61
CA PHE A 135 4.90 5.15 -4.99
C PHE A 135 3.38 4.98 -5.12
N ARG A 136 2.67 5.05 -4.00
CA ARG A 136 1.20 5.03 -3.92
C ARG A 136 0.56 3.85 -4.64
N CYS A 137 1.25 2.70 -4.66
CA CYS A 137 0.85 1.53 -5.43
C CYS A 137 -0.54 0.99 -5.03
N CYS A 138 -0.99 1.25 -3.80
CA CYS A 138 -2.31 0.83 -3.33
C CYS A 138 -3.47 1.56 -4.05
N VAL A 139 -3.25 2.69 -4.71
CA VAL A 139 -4.32 3.40 -5.46
C VAL A 139 -4.90 2.55 -6.58
N ILE A 140 -4.13 1.61 -7.16
CA ILE A 140 -4.60 0.65 -8.16
C ILE A 140 -5.81 -0.15 -7.64
N LEU A 141 -5.95 -0.35 -6.32
CA LEU A 141 -7.12 -1.01 -5.75
C LEU A 141 -8.44 -0.29 -6.09
N LEU A 142 -8.41 1.03 -6.21
CA LEU A 142 -9.58 1.85 -6.55
C LEU A 142 -9.94 1.65 -8.02
N ASP A 143 -8.95 1.67 -8.91
CA ASP A 143 -9.14 1.42 -10.36
C ASP A 143 -9.70 0.02 -10.63
N LEU A 144 -9.30 -0.97 -9.82
CA LEU A 144 -9.79 -2.35 -9.88
C LEU A 144 -11.16 -2.57 -9.21
N GLY A 145 -11.74 -1.53 -8.58
CA GLY A 145 -13.01 -1.63 -7.84
C GLY A 145 -12.93 -2.48 -6.56
N CYS A 146 -11.74 -2.67 -6.01
CA CYS A 146 -11.45 -3.55 -4.87
C CYS A 146 -11.66 -2.85 -3.51
N ASN A 147 -12.83 -2.24 -3.30
CA ASN A 147 -13.15 -1.47 -2.10
C ASN A 147 -13.02 -2.29 -0.79
N ALA A 148 -13.27 -3.60 -0.84
CA ALA A 148 -13.09 -4.48 0.32
C ALA A 148 -11.63 -4.52 0.78
N PHE A 149 -10.66 -4.63 -0.14
CA PHE A 149 -9.23 -4.61 0.21
C PHE A 149 -8.80 -3.26 0.79
N VAL A 150 -9.38 -2.16 0.32
CA VAL A 150 -9.10 -0.82 0.89
C VAL A 150 -9.53 -0.78 2.36
N THR A 151 -10.73 -1.27 2.69
CA THR A 151 -11.20 -1.38 4.07
C THR A 151 -10.32 -2.33 4.90
N GLU A 152 -9.91 -3.48 4.35
CA GLU A 152 -9.02 -4.43 5.03
C GLU A 152 -7.65 -3.82 5.36
N ILE A 153 -7.08 -2.98 4.48
CA ILE A 153 -5.83 -2.25 4.78
C ILE A 153 -6.00 -1.38 6.02
N PHE A 154 -7.13 -0.67 6.13
CA PHE A 154 -7.39 0.24 7.23
C PHE A 154 -7.55 -0.51 8.55
N GLU A 155 -8.34 -1.58 8.55
CA GLU A 155 -8.53 -2.45 9.71
C GLU A 155 -7.21 -3.08 10.15
N LEU A 156 -6.41 -3.55 9.19
CA LEU A 156 -5.11 -4.14 9.45
C LEU A 156 -4.12 -3.15 10.09
N PHE A 157 -3.98 -1.95 9.52
CA PHE A 157 -3.07 -0.94 10.05
C PHE A 157 -3.50 -0.47 11.44
N LEU A 158 -4.78 -0.19 11.63
CA LEU A 158 -5.31 0.27 12.92
C LEU A 158 -5.22 -0.79 14.02
N SER A 159 -5.26 -2.08 13.68
CA SER A 159 -5.06 -3.18 14.63
C SER A 159 -3.58 -3.56 14.87
N THR A 160 -2.72 -3.29 13.89
CA THR A 160 -1.29 -3.68 13.93
C THR A 160 -0.41 -2.60 14.57
N ILE A 161 -0.77 -1.33 14.45
CA ILE A 161 0.05 -0.21 14.93
C ILE A 161 0.16 -0.19 16.46
N LYS A 162 1.39 0.02 16.94
CA LYS A 162 1.81 -0.03 18.36
C LYS A 162 2.94 0.96 18.57
N PHE A 163 3.10 1.46 19.80
CA PHE A 163 4.12 2.47 20.14
C PHE A 163 5.57 2.05 19.95
N ASN A 164 5.86 0.76 19.88
CA ASN A 164 7.21 0.25 19.65
C ASN A 164 7.59 0.14 18.17
N HIS A 165 6.68 0.49 17.25
CA HIS A 165 7.02 0.63 15.84
C HIS A 165 7.92 1.85 15.61
N PRO A 166 8.86 1.78 14.66
CA PRO A 166 9.59 2.96 14.20
C PRO A 166 8.67 4.04 13.65
N HIS A 167 9.04 5.31 13.81
CA HIS A 167 8.28 6.44 13.27
C HIS A 167 7.99 6.32 11.77
N ALA A 168 8.91 5.72 10.99
CA ALA A 168 8.70 5.48 9.56
C ALA A 168 7.46 4.60 9.27
N VAL A 169 7.16 3.62 10.12
CA VAL A 169 5.96 2.77 9.99
C VAL A 169 4.70 3.60 10.17
N PHE A 170 4.67 4.46 11.20
CA PHE A 170 3.56 5.39 11.43
C PHE A 170 3.34 6.31 10.23
N SER A 171 4.41 6.92 9.71
CA SER A 171 4.34 7.78 8.53
C SER A 171 3.83 7.05 7.29
N ASN A 172 4.35 5.85 7.01
CA ASN A 172 4.00 5.12 5.79
C ASN A 172 2.56 4.57 5.84
N MET A 173 2.10 4.06 7.01
CA MET A 173 0.69 3.67 7.17
C MET A 173 -0.24 4.85 6.97
N ALA A 174 0.08 6.01 7.58
CA ALA A 174 -0.73 7.21 7.44
C ALA A 174 -0.75 7.72 5.98
N GLU A 175 0.37 7.70 5.27
CA GLU A 175 0.46 8.11 3.86
C GLU A 175 -0.40 7.21 2.96
N ILE A 176 -0.32 5.88 3.12
CA ILE A 176 -1.12 4.94 2.34
C ILE A 176 -2.63 5.18 2.58
N MET A 177 -3.05 5.27 3.84
CA MET A 177 -4.46 5.52 4.18
C MET A 177 -4.93 6.88 3.66
N THR A 178 -4.09 7.92 3.76
CA THR A 178 -4.38 9.26 3.23
C THR A 178 -4.56 9.21 1.71
N CYS A 179 -3.62 8.59 1.00
CA CYS A 179 -3.65 8.46 -0.47
C CYS A 179 -4.91 7.74 -0.96
N LEU A 180 -5.30 6.65 -0.29
CA LEU A 180 -6.51 5.89 -0.65
C LEU A 180 -7.78 6.72 -0.48
N ILE A 181 -7.88 7.54 0.57
CA ILE A 181 -9.04 8.44 0.75
C ILE A 181 -9.04 9.55 -0.30
N ASP A 182 -7.91 10.20 -0.52
CA ASP A 182 -7.82 11.35 -1.43
C ASP A 182 -8.10 10.94 -2.87
N ALA A 183 -7.66 9.74 -3.27
CA ALA A 183 -7.88 9.17 -4.60
C ALA A 183 -9.28 8.55 -4.78
N SER A 184 -10.04 8.29 -3.71
CA SER A 184 -11.39 7.72 -3.82
C SER A 184 -12.37 8.75 -4.38
N ASP A 185 -13.21 8.39 -5.34
CA ASP A 185 -14.28 9.28 -5.81
C ASP A 185 -15.32 9.53 -4.70
N GLU A 186 -15.75 8.45 -4.05
CA GLU A 186 -16.67 8.46 -2.92
C GLU A 186 -16.13 7.65 -1.75
N ILE A 187 -16.41 8.10 -0.52
CA ILE A 187 -15.98 7.39 0.69
C ILE A 187 -17.16 6.60 1.24
N SER A 188 -17.04 5.27 1.23
CA SER A 188 -18.06 4.37 1.78
C SER A 188 -18.12 4.45 3.31
N LEU A 189 -19.28 4.11 3.87
CA LEU A 189 -19.43 3.99 5.32
C LEU A 189 -18.55 2.87 5.89
N ASP A 190 -18.34 1.79 5.14
CA ASP A 190 -17.49 0.67 5.53
C ASP A 190 -16.04 1.11 5.68
N LEU A 191 -15.54 1.99 4.82
CA LEU A 191 -14.19 2.56 4.94
C LEU A 191 -14.08 3.56 6.09
N LEU A 192 -15.13 4.36 6.36
CA LEU A 192 -15.14 5.31 7.48
C LEU A 192 -15.22 4.64 8.84
N ARG A 193 -15.91 3.50 8.94
CA ARG A 193 -16.14 2.80 10.20
C ARG A 193 -14.87 2.46 10.98
N PRO A 194 -13.81 1.85 10.39
CA PRO A 194 -12.57 1.59 11.11
C PRO A 194 -11.88 2.89 11.56
N LEU A 195 -11.89 3.97 10.76
CA LEU A 195 -11.36 5.27 11.17
C LEU A 195 -12.12 5.84 12.37
N LEU A 196 -13.46 5.91 12.30
CA LEU A 196 -14.30 6.40 13.40
C LEU A 196 -14.08 5.58 14.67
N ASN A 197 -14.07 4.25 14.55
CA ASN A 197 -13.80 3.37 15.68
C ASN A 197 -12.44 3.69 16.32
N SER A 198 -11.38 3.88 15.53
CA SER A 198 -10.04 4.14 16.06
C SER A 198 -9.97 5.42 16.91
N VAL A 199 -10.78 6.43 16.60
CA VAL A 199 -10.79 7.74 17.29
C VAL A 199 -11.90 7.88 18.33
N LYS A 200 -12.54 6.78 18.77
CA LYS A 200 -13.38 6.80 19.97
C LYS A 200 -12.55 7.20 21.19
N LYS A 201 -13.12 7.97 22.11
CA LYS A 201 -12.42 8.43 23.34
C LYS A 201 -11.87 7.28 24.16
N GLU A 202 -12.57 6.15 24.22
CA GLU A 202 -12.08 4.92 24.86
C GLU A 202 -10.74 4.45 24.24
N ASN A 203 -10.62 4.52 22.91
CA ASN A 203 -9.44 4.08 22.18
C ASN A 203 -8.25 5.03 22.31
N GLN A 204 -8.45 6.28 22.72
CA GLN A 204 -7.33 7.14 23.14
C GLN A 204 -6.59 6.61 24.36
N ILE A 205 -7.23 5.74 25.15
CA ILE A 205 -6.64 5.11 26.34
C ILE A 205 -6.23 3.67 26.03
N THR A 206 -7.12 2.87 25.44
CA THR A 206 -6.90 1.43 25.23
C THR A 206 -5.99 1.13 24.05
N SER A 207 -5.97 1.98 23.02
CA SER A 207 -5.17 1.79 21.79
C SER A 207 -4.65 3.13 21.24
N PRO A 208 -3.82 3.88 21.99
CA PRO A 208 -3.56 5.27 21.64
C PRO A 208 -2.74 5.43 20.35
N ALA A 209 -1.92 4.45 19.96
CA ALA A 209 -1.24 4.43 18.67
C ALA A 209 -2.22 4.32 17.48
N SER A 210 -3.31 3.55 17.67
CA SER A 210 -4.39 3.42 16.70
C SER A 210 -5.21 4.71 16.62
N SER A 211 -5.56 5.29 17.77
CA SER A 211 -6.23 6.60 17.83
C SER A 211 -5.40 7.68 17.15
N TRP A 212 -4.09 7.75 17.43
CA TRP A 212 -3.19 8.69 16.77
C TRP A 212 -3.19 8.53 15.25
N LEU A 213 -3.13 7.29 14.75
CA LEU A 213 -3.13 7.02 13.31
C LEU A 213 -4.45 7.46 12.67
N GLY A 214 -5.59 7.12 13.30
CA GLY A 214 -6.92 7.56 12.88
C GLY A 214 -7.06 9.08 12.84
N GLU A 215 -6.66 9.76 13.91
CA GLU A 215 -6.70 11.22 14.00
C GLU A 215 -5.81 11.87 12.94
N LYS A 216 -4.62 11.30 12.70
CA LYS A 216 -3.68 11.77 11.69
C LYS A 216 -4.26 11.68 10.28
N VAL A 217 -4.88 10.55 9.93
CA VAL A 217 -5.52 10.33 8.62
C VAL A 217 -6.74 11.26 8.45
N LEU A 218 -7.62 11.35 9.45
CA LEU A 218 -8.77 12.26 9.42
C LEU A 218 -8.36 13.73 9.24
N LYS A 219 -7.27 14.14 9.89
CA LYS A 219 -6.71 15.48 9.75
C LYS A 219 -6.15 15.71 8.34
N ASN A 220 -5.37 14.76 7.82
CA ASN A 220 -4.77 14.86 6.48
C ASN A 220 -5.86 14.98 5.40
N CYS A 221 -6.92 14.18 5.47
CA CYS A 221 -8.01 14.14 4.48
C CYS A 221 -9.23 14.98 4.86
N SER A 222 -9.06 15.99 5.72
CA SER A 222 -10.15 16.76 6.33
C SER A 222 -11.18 17.29 5.33
N THR A 223 -10.73 17.85 4.20
CA THR A 223 -11.58 18.41 3.15
C THR A 223 -12.43 17.33 2.46
N LYS A 224 -11.83 16.18 2.13
CA LYS A 224 -12.48 15.06 1.46
C LYS A 224 -13.45 14.34 2.40
N VAL A 225 -13.08 14.12 3.65
CA VAL A 225 -13.78 13.27 4.61
C VAL A 225 -14.97 13.97 5.29
N LYS A 226 -14.90 15.29 5.47
CA LYS A 226 -15.91 16.10 6.17
C LYS A 226 -17.37 15.83 5.75
N PRO A 227 -17.76 15.88 4.46
CA PRO A 227 -19.16 15.64 4.07
C PRO A 227 -19.64 14.23 4.42
N TYR A 228 -18.75 13.23 4.37
CA TYR A 228 -19.10 11.83 4.66
C TYR A 228 -19.21 11.56 6.16
N LEU A 229 -18.37 12.17 7.00
CA LEU A 229 -18.45 12.04 8.46
C LEU A 229 -19.79 12.49 9.01
N MET A 230 -20.29 13.64 8.56
CA MET A 230 -21.57 14.15 9.03
C MET A 230 -22.73 13.22 8.67
N ASN A 231 -22.69 12.64 7.47
CA ASN A 231 -23.70 11.67 7.04
C ASN A 231 -23.60 10.38 7.86
N ALA A 232 -22.39 9.87 8.10
CA ALA A 232 -22.14 8.68 8.92
C ALA A 232 -22.63 8.84 10.36
N LEU A 233 -22.33 9.97 11.02
CA LEU A 233 -22.78 10.23 12.38
C LEU A 233 -24.31 10.27 12.49
N LYS A 234 -24.99 10.88 11.51
CA LYS A 234 -26.46 10.91 11.44
C LYS A 234 -27.04 9.52 11.17
N SER A 235 -26.52 8.79 10.19
CA SER A 235 -27.05 7.48 9.80
C SER A 235 -26.86 6.41 10.88
N MET A 236 -25.75 6.50 11.63
CA MET A 236 -25.42 5.55 12.68
C MET A 236 -25.90 5.98 14.08
N SER A 237 -26.56 7.15 14.20
CA SER A 237 -26.99 7.73 15.49
C SER A 237 -25.86 7.82 16.52
N LEU A 238 -24.67 8.22 16.08
CA LEU A 238 -23.47 8.30 16.92
C LEU A 238 -23.40 9.67 17.62
N ASP A 239 -23.10 9.67 18.91
CA ASP A 239 -22.84 10.91 19.65
C ASP A 239 -21.43 11.39 19.35
N ILE A 240 -21.32 12.63 18.85
CA ILE A 240 -20.03 13.27 18.55
C ILE A 240 -19.13 13.38 19.79
N ASN A 241 -19.73 13.43 20.99
CA ASN A 241 -19.02 13.53 22.25
C ASN A 241 -18.28 12.24 22.64
N ASP A 242 -18.57 11.12 22.00
CA ASP A 242 -17.88 9.84 22.23
C ASP A 242 -16.55 9.74 21.46
N TYR A 243 -16.25 10.71 20.60
CA TYR A 243 -15.09 10.71 19.71
C TYR A 243 -14.06 11.78 20.09
N ALA A 244 -12.84 11.60 19.57
CA ALA A 244 -11.75 12.56 19.67
C ALA A 244 -12.15 13.94 19.13
N ASP A 245 -11.52 14.99 19.65
CA ASP A 245 -11.84 16.39 19.30
C ASP A 245 -11.73 16.67 17.79
N ILE A 246 -10.90 15.91 17.06
CA ILE A 246 -10.80 16.01 15.60
C ILE A 246 -12.16 15.80 14.92
N VAL A 247 -13.01 14.90 15.41
CA VAL A 247 -14.33 14.63 14.81
C VAL A 247 -15.23 15.86 15.00
N ALA A 248 -15.22 16.44 16.20
CA ALA A 248 -15.96 17.68 16.49
C ALA A 248 -15.44 18.85 15.64
N LEU A 249 -14.12 18.98 15.47
CA LEU A 249 -13.50 20.02 14.64
C LEU A 249 -13.90 19.89 13.17
N LEU A 250 -13.89 18.68 12.61
CA LEU A 250 -14.27 18.44 11.22
C LEU A 250 -15.76 18.70 10.97
N CYS A 251 -16.60 18.46 11.97
CA CYS A 251 -18.04 18.72 11.88
C CYS A 251 -18.42 20.19 12.12
N ARG A 252 -17.50 21.02 12.65
CA ARG A 252 -17.69 22.47 12.73
C ARG A 252 -17.43 23.08 11.34
N ASP A 253 -18.22 24.07 10.96
CA ASP A 253 -18.25 24.79 9.68
C ASP A 253 -19.06 24.14 8.55
N MET A 254 -20.37 24.40 8.52
CA MET A 254 -21.07 24.62 7.26
C MET A 254 -21.94 25.87 7.38
N PRO A 255 -21.87 26.84 6.45
CA PRO A 255 -23.02 27.68 6.15
C PRO A 255 -24.14 26.78 5.64
N ALA A 256 -25.36 27.02 6.10
CA ALA A 256 -26.54 26.31 5.62
C ALA A 256 -26.70 26.50 4.10
N GLY A 257 -26.55 25.42 3.32
CA GLY A 257 -26.98 25.34 1.93
C GLY A 257 -25.91 25.65 0.88
N ALA A 258 -25.41 24.60 0.23
CA ALA A 258 -24.93 24.68 -1.15
C ALA A 258 -25.10 23.31 -1.82
N ASN A 259 -26.26 23.11 -2.45
CA ASN A 259 -26.39 22.15 -3.53
C ASN A 259 -25.50 22.64 -4.68
N VAL A 260 -24.45 21.91 -5.01
CA VAL A 260 -23.81 22.06 -6.33
C VAL A 260 -23.52 20.68 -6.88
N VAL A 261 -24.40 20.24 -7.78
CA VAL A 261 -24.10 19.19 -8.75
C VAL A 261 -22.93 19.69 -9.60
N ARG A 262 -21.83 18.95 -9.63
CA ARG A 262 -20.85 19.04 -10.72
C ARG A 262 -20.47 17.63 -11.16
N HIS A 263 -21.00 17.25 -12.32
CA HIS A 263 -20.42 16.21 -13.15
C HIS A 263 -18.99 16.63 -13.52
N PHE A 264 -18.01 15.76 -13.27
CA PHE A 264 -16.74 15.77 -13.97
C PHE A 264 -16.40 14.35 -14.39
N SER A 265 -16.38 14.15 -15.70
CA SER A 265 -15.91 12.94 -16.37
C SER A 265 -14.39 12.99 -16.54
N PHE A 266 -13.72 11.96 -16.04
CA PHE A 266 -12.51 11.26 -16.48
C PHE A 266 -11.37 11.98 -17.26
N ILE A 267 -10.14 11.62 -16.82
CA ILE A 267 -8.80 11.70 -17.43
C ILE A 267 -7.99 12.99 -17.13
N GLN A 268 -7.11 12.91 -16.12
CA GLN A 268 -5.65 13.03 -16.35
C GLN A 268 -4.85 12.57 -15.12
N LEU A 269 -4.34 11.34 -15.21
CA LEU A 269 -3.38 10.75 -14.30
C LEU A 269 -1.97 11.20 -14.75
N ASP A 270 -1.66 12.50 -14.61
CA ASP A 270 -0.42 13.07 -15.18
C ASP A 270 0.28 14.12 -14.29
N LEU A 271 0.01 14.16 -12.98
CA LEU A 271 0.57 15.24 -12.15
C LEU A 271 1.12 14.85 -10.77
N PHE A 272 1.37 13.56 -10.47
CA PHE A 272 1.87 13.17 -9.15
C PHE A 272 3.27 12.52 -9.08
N PHE A 273 4.00 12.39 -10.20
CA PHE A 273 5.38 11.85 -10.20
C PHE A 273 6.51 12.89 -10.34
N LEU A 274 6.27 14.15 -9.95
CA LEU A 274 7.32 15.17 -9.83
C LEU A 274 7.52 15.60 -8.39
N ALA A 275 7.99 14.67 -7.55
CA ALA A 275 8.60 15.04 -6.27
C ALA A 275 9.75 14.09 -5.92
N LYS A 276 10.97 14.60 -6.16
CA LYS A 276 12.30 14.10 -5.76
C LYS A 276 12.97 13.04 -6.64
N GLY A 277 13.34 13.48 -7.85
CA GLY A 277 14.65 13.14 -8.41
C GLY A 277 15.66 14.26 -8.11
N ARG A 278 16.55 14.03 -7.15
CA ARG A 278 17.92 14.56 -7.09
C ARG A 278 18.79 13.58 -6.33
#